data_AF-A0A4Q1THW9-F1
#
_entry.id   AF-A0A4Q1THW9-F1
#
_cell.length_a   1.000
_cell.length_b   1.000
_cell.length_c   1.000
_cell.angle_alpha   90.00
_cell.angle_beta   90.00
_cell.angle_gamma   90.00
#
_symmetry.space_group_name_H-M   'P 1'
#
loop_
_entity.id
_entity.type
_entity.pdbx_description
1 polymer ?
#
loop_
_entity_poly.entity_id
_entity_poly.type
_entity_poly.pdbx_seq_one_letter_code
_entity_poly.pdbx_strand_id
1 'polypeptide(L)'
;MNTANLQLEGLIMAIASITDAIVEKGLLTHEELDVALSKARKSVEENNGHDLSDANRAATLFPLRVLLLANQASQKGERFTFSDYAKRVGKLT
;
A
#
# COMPACT_ATOMS: atom_id res chain seq x y z
N MET A 1 -16.88 8.45 -5.43
CA MET A 1 -15.63 8.53 -4.65
C MET A 1 -15.71 9.78 -3.78
N ASN A 2 -15.65 9.67 -2.45
CA ASN A 2 -15.64 10.84 -1.56
C ASN A 2 -14.27 11.56 -1.66
N THR A 3 -14.20 12.87 -1.43
CA THR A 3 -12.97 13.69 -1.40
C THR A 3 -11.90 13.12 -0.46
N ALA A 4 -12.30 12.51 0.67
CA ALA A 4 -11.36 11.79 1.55
C ALA A 4 -10.64 10.62 0.83
N ASN A 5 -11.29 9.95 -0.11
CA ASN A 5 -10.72 8.85 -0.88
C ASN A 5 -9.75 9.35 -1.97
N LEU A 6 -9.94 10.59 -2.46
CA LEU A 6 -9.03 11.25 -3.41
C LEU A 6 -7.73 11.73 -2.73
N GLN A 7 -7.84 12.28 -1.52
CA GLN A 7 -6.66 12.69 -0.75
C GLN A 7 -5.78 11.48 -0.39
N LEU A 8 -6.43 10.36 0.00
CA LEU A 8 -5.73 9.11 0.28
C LEU A 8 -5.08 8.52 -0.97
N GLU A 9 -5.74 8.56 -2.12
CA GLU A 9 -5.16 8.17 -3.41
C GLU A 9 -3.86 8.94 -3.71
N GLY A 10 -3.91 10.28 -3.64
CA GLY A 10 -2.73 11.11 -3.88
C GLY A 10 -1.58 10.80 -2.91
N LEU A 11 -1.91 10.62 -1.62
CA LEU A 11 -0.93 10.28 -0.59
C LEU A 11 -0.28 8.91 -0.86
N ILE A 12 -1.08 7.88 -1.16
CA ILE A 12 -0.57 6.53 -1.43
C ILE A 12 0.38 6.56 -2.63
N MET A 13 0.00 7.24 -3.71
CA MET A 13 0.83 7.32 -4.91
C MET A 13 2.11 8.15 -4.70
N ALA A 14 2.05 9.19 -3.86
CA ALA A 14 3.24 9.93 -3.46
C ALA A 14 4.21 9.06 -2.66
N ILE A 15 3.71 8.28 -1.69
CA ILE A 15 4.53 7.36 -0.91
C ILE A 15 5.13 6.27 -1.81
N ALA A 16 4.35 5.67 -2.73
CA ALA A 16 4.87 4.70 -3.69
C ALA A 16 6.04 5.26 -4.52
N SER A 17 5.91 6.50 -4.98
CA SER A 17 6.97 7.18 -5.75
C SER A 17 8.20 7.46 -4.90
N ILE A 18 8.03 7.84 -3.62
CA ILE A 18 9.14 8.06 -2.69
C ILE A 18 9.85 6.74 -2.41
N THR A 19 9.12 5.65 -2.19
CA THR A 19 9.72 4.34 -1.93
C THR A 19 10.48 3.80 -3.13
N ASP A 20 9.98 3.99 -4.35
CA ASP A 20 10.72 3.68 -5.57
C ASP A 20 12.03 4.48 -5.65
N ALA A 21 11.98 5.80 -5.39
CA ALA A 21 13.17 6.64 -5.42
C ALA A 21 14.21 6.26 -4.34
N ILE A 22 13.77 5.74 -3.19
CA ILE A 22 14.67 5.22 -2.14
C ILE A 22 15.37 3.94 -2.63
N VAL A 23 14.64 3.03 -3.27
CA VAL A 23 15.19 1.78 -3.82
C VAL A 23 16.12 2.05 -4.99
N GLU A 24 15.75 2.95 -5.92
CA GLU A 24 16.59 3.37 -7.05
C GLU A 24 17.93 3.97 -6.58
N LYS A 25 17.95 4.62 -5.41
CA LYS A 25 19.17 5.15 -4.78
C LYS A 25 19.97 4.10 -4.01
N GLY A 26 19.49 2.86 -3.92
CA GLY A 26 20.13 1.77 -3.20
C GLY A 26 20.10 1.93 -1.67
N LEU A 27 19.18 2.74 -1.14
CA LEU A 27 19.06 2.97 0.30
C LEU A 27 18.26 1.86 1.00
N LEU A 28 17.38 1.20 0.27
CA LEU A 28 16.66 -0.01 0.67
C LEU A 28 16.55 -0.95 -0.53
N THR A 29 16.48 -2.26 -0.29
CA THR A 29 16.05 -3.21 -1.32
C THR A 29 14.53 -3.35 -1.37
N HIS A 30 14.00 -3.91 -2.46
CA HIS A 30 12.58 -4.25 -2.55
C HIS A 30 12.15 -5.23 -1.45
N GLU A 31 13.02 -6.16 -1.04
CA GLU A 31 12.76 -7.11 0.04
C GLU A 31 12.70 -6.42 1.40
N GLU A 32 13.62 -5.51 1.70
CA GLU A 32 13.61 -4.73 2.95
C GLU A 32 12.34 -3.88 3.06
N LEU A 33 11.91 -3.28 1.95
CA LEU A 33 10.67 -2.52 1.88
C LEU A 33 9.44 -3.41 2.05
N ASP A 34 9.41 -4.60 1.43
CA ASP A 34 8.31 -5.57 1.61
C ASP A 34 8.16 -6.00 3.07
N VAL A 35 9.29 -6.28 3.74
CA VAL A 35 9.33 -6.62 5.17
C VAL A 35 8.80 -5.46 6.01
N ALA A 36 9.24 -4.22 5.75
CA ALA A 36 8.79 -3.04 6.48
C ALA A 36 7.28 -2.80 6.33
N LEU A 37 6.76 -2.88 5.10
CA LEU A 37 5.33 -2.72 4.81
C LEU A 37 4.50 -3.87 5.39
N SER A 38 4.99 -5.11 5.31
CA SER A 38 4.35 -6.28 5.91
C SER A 38 4.28 -6.20 7.44
N LYS A 39 5.33 -5.66 8.09
CA LYS A 39 5.33 -5.38 9.53
C LYS A 39 4.29 -4.32 9.90
N ALA A 40 4.21 -3.23 9.12
CA ALA A 40 3.18 -2.21 9.33
C ALA A 40 1.76 -2.78 9.16
N ARG A 41 1.54 -3.61 8.12
CA ARG A 41 0.27 -4.30 7.90
C ARG A 41 -0.11 -5.19 9.08
N LYS A 42 0.82 -6.03 9.54
CA LYS A 42 0.60 -6.90 10.69
C LYS A 42 0.27 -6.10 11.96
N SER A 43 0.98 -5.00 12.19
CA SER A 43 0.68 -4.11 13.32
C SER A 43 -0.73 -3.52 13.23
N VAL A 44 -1.20 -3.11 12.05
CA VAL A 44 -2.59 -2.66 11.86
C VAL A 44 -3.58 -3.80 12.07
N GLU A 45 -3.26 -5.02 11.63
CA GLU A 45 -4.12 -6.20 11.83
C GLU A 45 -4.26 -6.56 13.32
N GLU A 46 -3.18 -6.47 14.09
CA GLU A 46 -3.11 -6.78 15.52
C GLU A 46 -3.64 -5.65 16.42
N ASN A 47 -3.43 -4.40 16.03
CA ASN A 47 -3.79 -3.21 16.81
C ASN A 47 -5.24 -2.74 16.55
N ASN A 48 -6.07 -3.60 15.97
CA ASN A 48 -7.50 -3.35 15.84
C ASN A 48 -8.15 -3.44 17.22
N GLY A 49 -8.09 -2.32 17.94
CA GLY A 49 -8.96 -2.05 19.07
C GLY A 49 -10.40 -2.39 18.72
N HIS A 50 -11.09 -2.95 19.70
CA HIS A 50 -12.50 -3.32 19.70
C HIS A 50 -13.39 -2.42 18.80
N ASP A 51 -14.32 -3.05 18.05
CA ASP A 51 -15.49 -2.47 17.34
C ASP A 51 -15.35 -1.87 15.91
N LEU A 52 -14.27 -2.11 15.17
CA LEU A 52 -14.29 -1.79 13.72
C LEU A 52 -15.06 -2.85 12.92
N SER A 53 -15.97 -2.41 12.04
CA SER A 53 -16.59 -3.27 11.03
C SER A 53 -15.55 -3.79 10.03
N ASP A 54 -15.84 -4.92 9.38
CA ASP A 54 -14.95 -5.48 8.35
C ASP A 54 -14.62 -4.49 7.24
N ALA A 55 -15.58 -3.62 6.87
CA ALA A 55 -15.39 -2.58 5.86
C ALA A 55 -14.37 -1.51 6.32
N ASN A 56 -14.46 -1.06 7.57
CA ASN A 56 -13.51 -0.09 8.12
C ASN A 56 -12.12 -0.72 8.28
N ARG A 57 -12.05 -1.99 8.68
CA ARG A 57 -10.79 -2.74 8.74
C ARG A 57 -10.15 -2.87 7.35
N ALA A 58 -10.94 -3.20 6.33
CA ALA A 58 -10.47 -3.26 4.96
C ALA A 58 -9.95 -1.91 4.45
N ALA A 59 -10.63 -0.81 4.81
CA ALA A 59 -10.20 0.55 4.46
C ALA A 59 -8.84 0.92 5.09
N THR A 60 -8.60 0.56 6.35
CA THR A 60 -7.31 0.81 7.01
C THR A 60 -6.17 -0.01 6.40
N LEU A 61 -6.44 -1.24 5.95
CA LEU A 61 -5.44 -2.10 5.31
C LEU A 61 -5.17 -1.76 3.86
N PHE A 62 -6.11 -1.08 3.20
CA PHE A 62 -6.05 -0.80 1.77
C PHE A 62 -4.77 -0.06 1.32
N PRO A 63 -4.32 1.04 1.97
CA PRO A 63 -3.08 1.73 1.61
C PRO A 63 -1.86 0.80 1.62
N LEU A 64 -1.75 -0.07 2.63
CA LEU A 64 -0.62 -0.98 2.78
C LEU A 64 -0.62 -2.06 1.70
N ARG A 65 -1.81 -2.56 1.32
CA ARG A 65 -1.96 -3.50 0.21
C ARG A 65 -1.56 -2.87 -1.14
N VAL A 66 -1.92 -1.61 -1.36
CA VAL A 66 -1.49 -0.88 -2.57
C VAL A 66 0.03 -0.70 -2.59
N LEU A 67 0.65 -0.27 -1.49
CA LEU A 67 2.10 -0.06 -1.43
C LEU A 67 2.90 -1.35 -1.63
N LEU A 68 2.42 -2.48 -1.11
CA LEU A 68 3.03 -3.79 -1.35
C LEU A 68 2.96 -4.19 -2.83
N LEU A 69 1.80 -4.00 -3.47
CA LEU A 69 1.66 -4.26 -4.90
C LEU A 69 2.52 -3.31 -5.74
N ALA A 70 2.66 -2.06 -5.32
CA ALA A 70 3.52 -1.09 -5.99
C ALA A 70 4.99 -1.48 -5.90
N ASN A 71 5.46 -1.91 -4.72
CA ASN A 71 6.81 -2.44 -4.55
C ASN A 71 7.08 -3.66 -5.44
N GLN A 72 6.13 -4.60 -5.50
CA GLN A 72 6.24 -5.80 -6.35
C GLN A 72 6.20 -5.48 -7.85
N ALA A 73 5.41 -4.49 -8.26
CA ALA A 73 5.37 -4.02 -9.65
C ALA A 73 6.69 -3.33 -10.02
N SER A 74 7.18 -2.45 -9.16
CA SER A 74 8.46 -1.74 -9.33
C SER A 74 9.64 -2.70 -9.46
N GLN A 75 9.68 -3.76 -8.63
CA GLN A 75 10.69 -4.83 -8.74
C GLN A 75 10.68 -5.52 -10.11
N LYS A 76 9.54 -5.55 -10.80
CA LYS A 76 9.38 -6.10 -12.16
C LYS A 76 9.56 -5.06 -13.27
N GLY A 77 9.88 -3.81 -12.93
CA GLY A 77 9.95 -2.69 -13.87
C GLY A 77 8.59 -2.20 -14.36
N GLU A 78 7.51 -2.52 -13.64
CA GLU A 78 6.14 -2.13 -13.97
C GLU A 78 5.69 -0.93 -13.14
N ARG A 79 4.83 -0.07 -13.71
CA ARG A 79 4.14 1.00 -12.99
C ARG A 79 2.67 1.02 -13.38
N PHE A 80 1.81 1.19 -12.39
CA PHE A 80 0.36 1.20 -12.56
C PHE A 80 -0.28 2.46 -11.96
N THR A 81 -1.49 2.78 -12.40
CA THR A 81 -2.28 3.85 -11.77
C THR A 81 -2.87 3.39 -10.43
N PHE A 82 -3.33 4.33 -9.61
CA PHE A 82 -4.06 3.99 -8.39
C PHE A 82 -5.27 3.09 -8.66
N SER A 83 -6.05 3.41 -9.70
CA SER A 83 -7.22 2.61 -10.12
C SER A 83 -6.84 1.16 -10.46
N ASP A 84 -5.68 0.96 -11.07
CA ASP A 84 -5.16 -0.36 -11.41
C ASP A 84 -4.72 -1.15 -10.17
N TYR A 85 -4.09 -0.49 -9.19
CA TYR A 85 -3.79 -1.11 -7.90
C TYR A 85 -5.05 -1.43 -7.11
N ALA A 86 -6.02 -0.51 -7.05
CA ALA A 86 -7.30 -0.70 -6.37
C ALA A 86 -8.04 -1.94 -6.90
N LYS A 87 -8.09 -2.11 -8.22
CA LYS A 87 -8.66 -3.30 -8.87
C LYS A 87 -7.93 -4.58 -8.48
N ARG A 88 -6.60 -4.54 -8.38
CA ARG A 88 -5.80 -5.71 -7.96
C ARG A 88 -6.04 -6.06 -6.50
N VAL A 89 -6.10 -5.07 -5.61
CA VAL A 89 -6.44 -5.30 -4.19
C VAL A 89 -7.82 -5.96 -4.07
N GLY A 90 -8.83 -5.48 -4.79
CA GLY A 90 -10.17 -6.07 -4.77
C GLY A 90 -10.31 -7.48 -5.34
N LYS A 91 -9.29 -7.99 -6.05
CA LYS A 91 -9.24 -9.39 -6.53
C LYS A 91 -8.55 -10.34 -5.55
N LEU A 92 -7.84 -9.81 -4.55
CA LEU A 92 -7.05 -10.57 -3.57
C LEU A 92 -7.78 -10.74 -2.23
N THR A 93 -8.91 -10.05 -2.05
CA THR A 93 -9.83 -10.12 -0.91
C THR A 93 -11.09 -10.87 -1.28
#